data_AF-W2NEC9-F1
#
_entry.id   AF-W2NEC9-F1
#
_cell.length_a   1.000
_cell.length_b   1.000
_cell.length_c   1.000
_cell.angle_alpha   90.00
_cell.angle_beta   90.00
_cell.angle_gamma   90.00
#
_symmetry.space_group_name_H-M   'P 1'
#
loop_
_entity.id
_entity.type
_entity.pdbx_description
1 polymer ?
#
loop_
_entity_poly.entity_id
_entity_poly.type
_entity_poly.pdbx_seq_one_letter_code
_entity_poly.pdbx_strand_id
1 'polypeptide(L)'
;SITSVTVPLVYKLCLRAEEPGGVLNFANFASENFERLWGTVHRHVKGCWNIGRGKKCRYAAVDVFFMTLISLKHTCNWGTVARVFKIPHSSFQEITRKFMDVVSPFLYEKFVEDMDDRWVLDKLVRSGHAFTNSRKVG
;
A
#
# COMPACT_ATOMS: atom_id res chain seq x y z
N SER A 1 -9.51 21.44 -0.27
CA SER A 1 -9.81 20.87 -1.60
C SER A 1 -8.80 19.78 -1.91
N ILE A 2 -9.25 18.53 -1.99
CA ILE A 2 -8.39 17.39 -2.32
C ILE A 2 -8.05 17.53 -3.80
N THR A 3 -6.82 17.95 -4.09
CA THR A 3 -6.29 17.99 -5.45
C THR A 3 -6.36 16.58 -6.02
N SER A 4 -7.08 16.43 -7.13
CA SER A 4 -7.19 15.24 -7.96
C SER A 4 -5.90 14.41 -7.89
N VAL A 5 -6.01 13.22 -7.29
CA VAL A 5 -4.88 12.29 -7.23
C VAL A 5 -4.59 11.92 -8.66
N THR A 6 -3.48 12.44 -9.20
CA THR A 6 -3.00 12.10 -10.53
C THR A 6 -2.90 10.58 -10.61
N VAL A 7 -3.83 9.97 -11.34
CA VAL A 7 -3.86 8.54 -11.61
C VAL A 7 -2.42 8.11 -11.95
N PRO A 8 -1.82 7.16 -11.21
CA PRO A 8 -0.42 6.81 -11.34
C PRO A 8 -0.07 6.58 -12.81
N LEU A 9 1.08 7.07 -13.27
CA LEU A 9 1.47 6.93 -14.68
C LEU A 9 1.50 5.45 -15.07
N VAL A 10 1.85 4.61 -14.10
CA VAL A 10 1.84 3.15 -14.17
C VAL A 10 0.44 2.57 -14.32
N TYR A 11 -0.56 3.12 -13.61
CA TYR A 11 -1.97 2.74 -13.80
C TYR A 11 -2.45 3.10 -15.20
N LYS A 12 -2.08 4.28 -15.72
CA LYS A 12 -2.39 4.69 -17.12
C LYS A 12 -1.66 3.84 -18.17
N LEU A 13 -0.48 3.32 -17.85
CA LEU A 13 0.26 2.39 -18.71
C LEU A 13 -0.41 1.01 -18.73
N CYS A 14 -0.85 0.50 -17.58
CA CYS A 14 -1.69 -0.70 -17.52
C CYS A 14 -3.00 -0.50 -18.31
N LEU A 15 -3.64 0.67 -18.20
CA LEU A 15 -4.86 1.00 -18.97
C LEU A 15 -4.64 1.02 -20.48
N ARG A 16 -3.44 1.36 -20.95
CA ARG A 16 -3.10 1.39 -22.38
C ARG A 16 -2.56 0.07 -22.93
N ALA A 17 -2.15 -0.85 -22.07
CA ALA A 17 -1.51 -2.09 -22.49
C ALA A 17 -2.50 -3.16 -22.96
N GLU A 18 -3.81 -3.02 -22.68
CA GLU A 18 -4.82 -4.01 -23.06
C GLU A 18 -6.13 -3.34 -23.51
N GLU A 19 -6.74 -3.92 -24.57
CA GLU A 19 -8.16 -3.86 -24.92
C GLU A 19 -9.07 -4.02 -23.67
N PRO A 20 -10.38 -3.66 -23.70
CA PRO A 20 -11.20 -3.10 -22.60
C PRO A 20 -11.32 -3.83 -21.23
N GLY A 21 -10.57 -4.89 -20.93
CA GLY A 21 -10.66 -5.66 -19.68
C GLY A 21 -9.35 -5.83 -18.90
N GLY A 22 -8.23 -5.29 -19.36
CA GLY A 22 -6.91 -5.70 -18.88
C GLY A 22 -6.47 -5.24 -17.49
N VAL A 23 -6.73 -3.98 -17.14
CA VAL A 23 -6.32 -3.43 -15.83
C VAL A 23 -7.03 -4.10 -14.66
N LEU A 24 -8.28 -4.55 -14.88
CA LEU A 24 -9.01 -5.35 -13.91
C LEU A 24 -8.34 -6.72 -13.66
N ASN A 25 -7.73 -7.33 -14.69
CA ASN A 25 -7.07 -8.64 -14.58
C ASN A 25 -5.71 -8.59 -13.87
N PHE A 26 -5.00 -7.46 -13.85
CA PHE A 26 -3.68 -7.34 -13.18
C PHE A 26 -3.74 -7.04 -11.69
N ALA A 27 -4.89 -6.56 -11.21
CA ALA A 27 -5.00 -6.01 -9.86
C ALA A 27 -6.01 -6.76 -8.98
N ASN A 28 -7.17 -7.18 -9.50
CA ASN A 28 -8.34 -7.58 -8.68
C ASN A 28 -8.78 -6.50 -7.66
N PHE A 29 -8.19 -5.31 -7.69
CA PHE A 29 -8.61 -4.17 -6.87
C PHE A 29 -9.23 -3.11 -7.78
N ALA A 30 -10.45 -2.70 -7.41
CA ALA A 30 -11.09 -1.54 -8.00
C ALA A 30 -10.24 -0.28 -7.74
N SER A 31 -10.33 0.72 -8.61
CA SER A 31 -9.62 2.01 -8.49
C SER A 31 -9.81 2.63 -7.11
N GLU A 32 -11.02 2.55 -6.58
CA GLU A 32 -11.44 3.13 -5.31
C GLU A 32 -10.74 2.44 -4.13
N ASN A 33 -10.57 1.12 -4.21
CA ASN A 33 -9.85 0.35 -3.19
C ASN A 33 -8.36 0.70 -3.18
N PHE A 34 -7.77 0.87 -4.36
CA PHE A 34 -6.39 1.34 -4.46
C PHE A 34 -6.23 2.75 -3.88
N GLU A 35 -7.11 3.68 -4.23
CA GLU A 35 -7.07 5.06 -3.71
C GLU A 35 -7.22 5.11 -2.19
N ARG A 36 -8.13 4.30 -1.63
CA ARG A 36 -8.32 4.21 -0.18
C ARG A 36 -7.09 3.64 0.53
N LEU A 37 -6.49 2.60 -0.04
CA LEU A 37 -5.28 1.99 0.49
C LEU A 37 -4.09 2.96 0.38
N TRP A 38 -3.92 3.61 -0.77
CA TRP A 38 -2.92 4.65 -0.96
C TRP A 38 -3.13 5.81 0.00
N GLY A 39 -4.36 6.27 0.24
CA GLY A 39 -4.65 7.32 1.22
C GLY A 39 -4.21 6.97 2.64
N THR A 40 -4.23 5.68 2.99
CA THR A 40 -3.74 5.17 4.28
C THR A 40 -2.20 5.18 4.32
N VAL A 41 -1.56 4.71 3.26
CA VAL A 41 -0.09 4.50 3.18
C VAL A 41 0.68 5.79 2.83
N HIS A 42 0.06 6.72 2.10
CA HIS A 42 0.69 7.91 1.54
C HIS A 42 1.34 8.79 2.61
N ARG A 43 0.69 8.97 3.76
CA ARG A 43 1.23 9.79 4.85
C ARG A 43 2.52 9.21 5.41
N HIS A 44 2.56 7.89 5.62
CA HIS A 44 3.75 7.17 6.06
C HIS A 44 4.86 7.31 5.03
N VAL A 45 4.59 6.90 3.79
CA VAL A 45 5.54 6.90 2.68
C VAL A 45 6.13 8.28 2.39
N LYS A 46 5.36 9.36 2.49
CA LYS A 46 5.87 10.73 2.34
C LYS A 46 6.98 11.08 3.35
N GLY A 47 6.93 10.48 4.54
CA GLY A 47 7.86 10.70 5.64
C GLY A 47 9.01 9.70 5.74
N CYS A 48 9.11 8.72 4.84
CA CYS A 48 10.15 7.68 4.91
C CYS A 48 10.71 7.23 3.55
N TRP A 49 9.99 7.41 2.44
CA TRP A 49 10.46 7.02 1.11
C TRP A 49 11.36 8.07 0.47
N ASN A 50 12.47 7.63 -0.13
CA ASN A 50 13.48 8.51 -0.76
C ASN A 50 14.09 9.58 0.18
N ILE A 51 14.02 9.35 1.49
CA ILE A 51 14.66 10.18 2.51
C ILE A 51 16.07 9.65 2.76
N GLY A 52 17.08 10.49 2.58
CA GLY A 52 18.49 10.13 2.77
C GLY A 52 19.42 10.71 1.69
N ARG A 53 20.71 10.40 1.84
CA ARG A 53 21.78 10.89 0.95
C ARG A 53 22.08 9.97 -0.25
N GLY A 54 21.48 8.77 -0.27
CA GLY A 54 21.68 7.79 -1.34
C GLY A 54 20.95 8.15 -2.65
N LYS A 55 21.19 7.33 -3.68
CA LYS A 55 20.48 7.44 -4.96
C LYS A 55 18.97 7.30 -4.74
N LYS A 56 18.24 8.37 -5.01
CA LYS A 56 16.77 8.39 -4.92
C LYS A 56 16.15 7.57 -6.05
N CYS A 57 15.06 6.87 -5.74
CA CYS A 57 14.27 6.20 -6.75
C CYS A 57 13.63 7.22 -7.69
N ARG A 58 13.76 7.00 -9.00
CA ARG A 58 13.23 7.89 -10.05
C ARG A 58 11.71 7.80 -10.23
N TYR A 59 11.09 6.75 -9.68
CA TYR A 59 9.64 6.53 -9.78
C TYR A 59 8.93 7.18 -8.60
N ALA A 60 7.73 7.70 -8.84
CA ALA A 60 6.92 8.25 -7.76
C ALA A 60 6.53 7.12 -6.79
N ALA A 61 6.37 7.47 -5.51
CA ALA A 61 6.10 6.47 -4.49
C ALA A 61 4.77 5.72 -4.72
N VAL A 62 3.76 6.41 -5.28
CA VAL A 62 2.47 5.80 -5.66
C VAL A 62 2.62 4.77 -6.78
N ASP A 63 3.51 5.03 -7.74
CA ASP A 63 3.80 4.11 -8.83
C ASP A 63 4.48 2.84 -8.29
N VAL A 64 5.48 3.01 -7.42
CA VAL A 64 6.19 1.89 -6.78
C VAL A 64 5.25 1.08 -5.88
N PHE A 65 4.32 1.74 -5.18
CA PHE A 65 3.31 1.06 -4.39
C PHE A 65 2.43 0.16 -5.25
N PHE A 66 1.93 0.68 -6.37
CA PHE A 66 1.14 -0.10 -7.31
C PHE A 66 1.93 -1.27 -7.94
N MET A 67 3.19 -1.04 -8.32
CA MET A 67 4.09 -2.10 -8.79
C MET A 67 4.27 -3.22 -7.75
N THR A 68 4.36 -2.85 -6.47
CA THR A 68 4.48 -3.79 -5.35
C THR A 68 3.23 -4.65 -5.22
N LEU A 69 2.04 -4.03 -5.23
CA LEU A 69 0.77 -4.75 -5.13
C LEU A 69 0.56 -5.75 -6.28
N ILE A 70 0.87 -5.36 -7.52
CA ILE A 70 0.79 -6.27 -8.68
C ILE A 70 1.78 -7.43 -8.53
N SER A 71 2.99 -7.16 -8.04
CA SER A 71 4.01 -8.19 -7.84
C SER A 71 3.58 -9.23 -6.79
N LEU A 72 2.93 -8.78 -5.71
CA LEU A 72 2.37 -9.65 -4.68
C LEU A 72 1.18 -10.48 -5.20
N LYS A 73 0.32 -9.88 -6.05
CA LYS A 73 -0.81 -10.59 -6.65
C LYS A 73 -0.38 -11.72 -7.59
N HIS A 74 0.59 -11.46 -8.47
CA HIS A 74 0.99 -12.40 -9.52
C HIS A 74 2.06 -13.41 -9.06
N THR A 75 1.97 -13.87 -7.81
CA THR A 75 2.83 -14.94 -7.24
C THR A 75 4.29 -14.81 -7.64
N CYS A 76 4.88 -13.62 -7.45
CA CYS A 76 6.30 -13.39 -7.68
C CYS A 76 6.78 -13.66 -9.12
N ASN A 77 5.97 -13.43 -10.16
CA ASN A 77 6.49 -13.32 -11.53
C ASN A 77 7.07 -11.91 -11.80
N TRP A 78 8.11 -11.55 -11.05
CA TRP A 78 8.83 -10.29 -11.12
C TRP A 78 9.30 -9.98 -12.56
N GLY A 79 9.65 -11.01 -13.33
CA GLY A 79 10.04 -10.90 -14.73
C GLY A 79 8.95 -10.33 -15.63
N THR A 80 7.72 -10.85 -15.52
CA THR A 80 6.57 -10.36 -16.29
C THR A 80 6.23 -8.93 -15.91
N VAL A 81 6.16 -8.63 -14.61
CA VAL A 81 5.82 -7.30 -14.11
C VAL A 81 6.88 -6.26 -14.51
N ALA A 82 8.17 -6.62 -14.43
CA ALA A 82 9.27 -5.76 -14.88
C ALA A 82 9.17 -5.42 -16.38
N ARG A 83 8.79 -6.40 -17.23
CA ARG A 83 8.57 -6.18 -18.67
C ARG A 83 7.43 -5.21 -18.95
N VAL A 84 6.30 -5.35 -18.24
CA VAL A 84 5.14 -4.43 -18.36
C VAL A 84 5.58 -2.98 -18.12
N PHE A 85 6.42 -2.77 -17.11
CA PHE A 85 6.90 -1.42 -16.76
C PHE A 85 8.17 -1.00 -17.50
N LYS A 86 8.71 -1.86 -18.39
CA LYS A 86 9.97 -1.62 -19.12
C LYS A 86 11.12 -1.27 -18.18
N ILE A 87 11.18 -1.93 -17.02
CA ILE A 87 12.22 -1.75 -16.02
C ILE A 87 13.16 -2.97 -16.10
N PRO A 88 14.48 -2.80 -16.03
CA PRO A 88 15.39 -3.92 -15.90
C PRO A 88 15.00 -4.78 -14.69
N HIS A 89 14.97 -6.11 -14.86
CA HIS A 89 14.47 -7.04 -13.85
C HIS A 89 15.14 -6.85 -12.47
N SER A 90 16.48 -6.72 -12.44
CA SER A 90 17.24 -6.50 -11.20
C SER A 90 16.86 -5.19 -10.51
N SER A 91 16.73 -4.10 -11.28
CA SER A 91 16.29 -2.81 -10.75
C SER A 91 14.85 -2.86 -10.24
N PHE A 92 13.96 -3.56 -10.93
CA PHE A 92 12.58 -3.74 -10.50
C PHE A 92 12.50 -4.46 -9.14
N GLN A 93 13.22 -5.58 -9.01
CA GLN A 93 13.30 -6.31 -7.76
C GLN A 93 13.86 -5.46 -6.62
N GLU A 94 14.93 -4.70 -6.88
CA GLU A 94 15.55 -3.83 -5.88
C GLU A 94 14.58 -2.73 -5.41
N ILE A 95 13.93 -2.03 -6.36
CA ILE A 95 13.00 -0.93 -6.06
C ILE A 95 11.83 -1.45 -5.22
N THR A 96 11.19 -2.53 -5.65
CA THR A 96 10.02 -3.10 -4.99
C THR A 96 10.40 -3.70 -3.63
N ARG A 97 11.57 -4.33 -3.48
CA ARG A 97 12.07 -4.81 -2.18
C ARG A 97 12.28 -3.67 -1.19
N LYS A 98 13.02 -2.64 -1.59
CA LYS A 98 13.24 -1.43 -0.76
C LYS A 98 11.93 -0.79 -0.34
N PHE A 99 10.94 -0.81 -1.23
CA PHE A 99 9.62 -0.26 -0.92
C PHE A 99 8.88 -1.12 0.11
N MET A 100 8.90 -2.46 -0.06
CA MET A 100 8.32 -3.39 0.92
C MET A 100 8.95 -3.24 2.30
N ASP A 101 10.27 -3.08 2.41
CA ASP A 101 10.96 -2.86 3.69
C ASP A 101 10.44 -1.62 4.43
N VAL A 102 10.02 -0.59 3.68
CA VAL A 102 9.48 0.66 4.23
C VAL A 102 8.01 0.52 4.63
N VAL A 103 7.20 -0.18 3.83
CA VAL A 103 5.74 -0.21 4.05
C VAL A 103 5.25 -1.42 4.85
N SER A 104 5.98 -2.53 4.85
CA SER A 104 5.55 -3.77 5.52
C SER A 104 5.32 -3.59 7.03
N PRO A 105 6.24 -2.95 7.79
CA PRO A 105 6.03 -2.75 9.23
C PRO A 105 4.78 -1.91 9.52
N PHE A 106 4.60 -0.82 8.76
CA PHE A 106 3.44 0.06 8.90
C PHE A 106 2.12 -0.65 8.55
N LEU A 107 2.11 -1.44 7.48
CA LEU A 107 0.92 -2.20 7.10
C LEU A 107 0.56 -3.27 8.13
N TYR A 108 1.56 -3.93 8.71
CA TYR A 108 1.37 -4.92 9.75
C TYR A 108 0.75 -4.30 11.01
N GLU A 109 1.35 -3.22 11.51
CA GLU A 109 0.81 -2.47 12.65
C GLU A 109 -0.64 -2.01 12.38
N LYS A 110 -0.90 -1.42 11.20
CA LYS A 110 -2.19 -0.81 10.86
C LYS A 110 -3.35 -1.81 10.68
N PHE A 111 -3.05 -2.96 10.09
CA PHE A 111 -4.08 -3.93 9.67
C PHE A 111 -4.09 -5.21 10.51
N VAL A 112 -3.03 -5.50 11.26
CA VAL A 112 -2.95 -6.67 12.13
C VAL A 112 -3.05 -6.25 13.59
N GLU A 113 -2.07 -5.49 14.09
CA GLU A 113 -1.97 -5.15 15.52
C GLU A 113 -3.11 -4.22 15.98
N ASP A 114 -3.32 -3.10 15.28
CA ASP A 114 -4.45 -2.16 15.51
C ASP A 114 -5.82 -2.85 15.45
N MET A 115 -5.94 -3.92 14.66
CA MET A 115 -7.17 -4.70 14.58
C MET A 115 -7.30 -5.64 15.77
N ASP A 116 -6.23 -6.35 16.13
CA ASP A 116 -6.23 -7.29 17.26
C ASP A 116 -6.58 -6.59 18.58
N ASP A 117 -5.97 -5.43 18.85
CA ASP A 117 -6.25 -4.62 20.05
C ASP A 117 -7.72 -4.16 20.10
N ARG A 118 -8.28 -3.74 18.97
CA ARG A 118 -9.70 -3.34 18.89
C ARG A 118 -10.64 -4.51 19.09
N TRP A 119 -10.32 -5.68 18.54
CA TRP A 119 -11.13 -6.88 18.70
C TRP A 119 -11.08 -7.40 20.14
N VAL A 120 -9.91 -7.35 20.77
CA VAL A 120 -9.75 -7.69 22.20
C VAL A 120 -10.55 -6.72 23.08
N LEU A 121 -10.48 -5.41 22.79
CA LEU A 121 -11.26 -4.41 23.54
C LEU A 121 -12.78 -4.58 23.32
N ASP A 122 -13.25 -4.76 22.07
CA ASP A 122 -14.67 -5.02 21.77
C ASP A 122 -15.16 -6.28 22.49
N LYS A 123 -14.33 -7.33 22.54
CA LYS A 123 -14.63 -8.56 23.30
C LYS A 123 -14.73 -8.30 24.80
N LEU A 124 -13.80 -7.56 25.39
CA LEU A 124 -13.82 -7.19 26.82
C LEU A 124 -15.02 -6.30 27.18
N VAL A 125 -15.37 -5.37 26.30
CA VAL A 125 -16.56 -4.51 26.45
C VAL A 125 -17.83 -5.35 26.38
N ARG A 126 -17.95 -6.24 25.39
CA ARG A 126 -19.12 -7.12 25.25
C ARG A 126 -19.23 -8.16 26.35
N SER A 127 -18.12 -8.64 26.91
CA SER A 127 -18.13 -9.58 28.04
C SER A 127 -18.37 -8.89 29.39
N GLY A 128 -18.56 -7.56 29.42
CA GLY A 128 -18.79 -6.80 30.64
C GLY A 128 -17.56 -6.69 31.55
N HIS A 129 -16.36 -6.94 31.01
CA HIS A 129 -15.08 -6.90 31.73
C HIS A 129 -14.30 -5.60 31.46
N ALA A 130 -14.88 -4.65 30.73
CA ALA A 130 -14.28 -3.34 30.52
C ALA A 130 -14.28 -2.52 31.83
N PHE A 131 -13.13 -1.93 32.14
CA PHE A 131 -12.96 -1.10 33.33
C PHE A 131 -13.89 0.12 33.29
N THR A 132 -14.77 0.23 34.28
CA THR A 132 -15.60 1.43 34.46
C THR A 132 -14.78 2.50 35.18
N ASN A 133 -14.37 3.54 34.44
CA ASN A 133 -13.75 4.72 35.05
C ASN A 133 -14.82 5.52 35.81
N SER A 134 -15.05 5.14 37.07
CA SER A 134 -15.89 5.90 37.99
C SER A 134 -15.10 7.13 38.47
N ARG A 135 -15.24 8.25 37.74
CA ARG A 135 -14.90 9.56 38.28
C ARG A 135 -15.74 9.78 39.54
N LYS A 136 -15.12 9.67 40.72
CA LYS A 136 -15.67 10.23 41.95
C LYS A 136 -15.67 11.75 41.78
N VAL A 137 -16.81 12.30 41.38
CA VAL A 137 -17.10 13.72 41.58
C VAL A 137 -17.50 13.83 43.05
N GLY A 138 -16.66 14.50 43.84
CA GLY A 138 -16.91 14.78 45.25
C GLY A 138 -17.95 15.85 45.45
#